data_AF-A0AAN7N801-F1
#
_entry.id   AF-A0AAN7N801-F1
#
_cell.length_a   1.000
_cell.length_b   1.000
_cell.length_c   1.000
_cell.angle_alpha   90.00
_cell.angle_beta   90.00
_cell.angle_gamma   90.00
#
_symmetry.space_group_name_H-M   'P 1'
#
loop_
_entity.id
_entity.type
_entity.pdbx_description
1 polymer ?
#
loop_
_entity_poly.entity_id
_entity_poly.type
_entity_poly.pdbx_seq_one_letter_code
_entity_poly.pdbx_strand_id
1 'polypeptide(L)'
;MFLFFNHHDWLPGRAGFKENPMAYTIRGFRSTRSETNHSSLRNVWKDTIPQTLRPQTVTNSNNTDLSLQGVTGLENTLSANGSIYNEKGTGHPTSYHFKYIINEPEKCQEKTPFLILLIAAEPGQVEARQAIRQTWGNESLTPGIQIVRIFLLGLSIKINGYLQRTILEESRQYHDIIQQEYLDTYYNLTIKTLMGMNWVASYCPRVPYVMKTDSDMFVNTEYLIHKLLKPELPPRHKYFTGYLMRGYAPNRNKDSKWYMPPDLYPSERYPVFCSGTGYVFSGDLAEKIFKVSLSIRRLHLEDVYVGICLAKLRIDPMPPPNEFVFNHWRVSYSSCKYSHLITSHQFQPSELIKYWNHLQQNKHNACANAAKEKAGRYRHRKLH
;
A
#
# COMPACT_ATOMS: atom_id res chain seq x y z
N MET A 1 -12.99 52.63 -15.91
CA MET A 1 -11.86 53.22 -16.66
C MET A 1 -11.08 54.03 -15.64
N PHE A 2 -9.80 53.70 -15.37
CA PHE A 2 -8.98 54.23 -14.25
C PHE A 2 -9.48 53.82 -12.83
N LEU A 3 -8.71 53.40 -11.81
CA LEU A 3 -7.26 53.31 -11.49
C LEU A 3 -6.51 54.63 -11.26
N PHE A 4 -5.73 54.86 -10.19
CA PHE A 4 -5.26 54.01 -9.07
C PHE A 4 -5.72 54.63 -7.70
N PHE A 5 -5.04 54.73 -6.54
CA PHE A 5 -3.66 54.36 -6.10
C PHE A 5 -3.53 54.16 -4.57
N ASN A 6 -2.29 54.25 -4.04
CA ASN A 6 -1.86 53.78 -2.72
C ASN A 6 -2.03 54.79 -1.56
N HIS A 7 -2.00 54.27 -0.34
CA HIS A 7 -0.93 54.64 0.61
C HIS A 7 -0.36 53.39 1.31
N HIS A 8 0.93 53.42 1.62
CA HIS A 8 1.58 52.53 2.59
C HIS A 8 1.82 53.33 3.87
N ASP A 9 1.86 52.64 5.02
CA ASP A 9 2.97 52.83 5.96
C ASP A 9 3.16 51.64 6.92
N TRP A 10 4.22 51.74 7.74
CA TRP A 10 5.06 50.66 8.29
C TRP A 10 4.51 49.71 9.40
N LEU A 11 5.32 48.68 9.71
CA LEU A 11 5.10 47.64 10.74
C LEU A 11 5.76 48.02 12.10
N PRO A 12 5.55 47.24 13.18
CA PRO A 12 6.55 46.19 13.46
C PRO A 12 6.02 44.86 14.04
N GLY A 13 6.61 43.75 13.56
CA GLY A 13 7.08 42.63 14.39
C GLY A 13 6.10 41.78 15.23
N ARG A 14 5.61 40.66 14.66
CA ARG A 14 5.46 39.39 15.40
C ARG A 14 5.95 38.21 14.55
N ALA A 15 6.84 37.39 15.12
CA ALA A 15 7.35 36.19 14.46
C ALA A 15 6.33 35.05 14.55
N GLY A 16 5.74 34.69 13.42
CA GLY A 16 4.86 33.52 13.30
C GLY A 16 5.56 32.37 12.59
N PHE A 17 5.75 31.24 13.28
CA PHE A 17 6.24 30.00 12.64
C PHE A 17 5.18 29.48 11.66
N LYS A 18 5.42 29.69 10.36
CA LYS A 18 4.68 29.01 9.28
C LYS A 18 5.40 27.72 8.90
N GLU A 19 4.93 26.60 9.43
CA GLU A 19 5.28 25.28 8.87
C GLU A 19 4.59 25.12 7.51
N ASN A 20 5.36 25.26 6.42
CA ASN A 20 4.90 24.87 5.09
C ASN A 20 4.91 23.32 4.97
N PRO A 21 3.93 22.70 4.30
CA PRO A 21 3.99 21.27 3.98
C PRO A 21 5.17 21.01 3.01
N MET A 22 6.23 20.38 3.53
CA MET A 22 7.50 20.18 2.83
C MET A 22 7.42 19.12 1.71
N ALA A 23 7.02 19.56 0.51
CA ALA A 23 7.02 18.74 -0.70
C ALA A 23 8.45 18.56 -1.28
N TYR A 24 9.24 17.65 -0.69
CA TYR A 24 10.58 17.32 -1.20
C TYR A 24 10.53 16.33 -2.37
N THR A 25 10.80 16.84 -3.58
CA THR A 25 11.06 16.03 -4.78
C THR A 25 12.47 15.44 -4.74
N ILE A 26 12.59 14.14 -4.47
CA ILE A 26 13.86 13.43 -4.57
C ILE A 26 14.26 13.31 -6.04
N ARG A 27 15.31 14.03 -6.45
CA ARG A 27 16.08 13.68 -7.66
C ARG A 27 16.72 12.30 -7.43
N GLY A 28 16.37 11.33 -8.26
CA GLY A 28 16.93 9.99 -8.16
C GLY A 28 18.45 10.00 -8.31
N PHE A 29 19.15 9.29 -7.40
CA PHE A 29 20.58 9.08 -7.51
C PHE A 29 20.91 8.33 -8.81
N ARG A 30 21.74 8.92 -9.67
CA ARG A 30 22.42 8.17 -10.72
C ARG A 30 23.48 7.29 -10.06
N SER A 31 23.38 5.98 -10.24
CA SER A 31 24.55 5.12 -10.09
C SER A 31 25.61 5.57 -11.10
N THR A 32 26.85 5.72 -10.65
CA THR A 32 27.99 5.97 -11.54
C THR A 32 28.29 4.72 -12.37
N ARG A 33 28.59 4.91 -13.66
CA ARG A 33 29.21 3.85 -14.46
C ARG A 33 30.64 3.66 -13.96
N SER A 34 31.05 2.41 -13.77
CA SER A 34 32.40 1.98 -14.10
C SER A 34 32.35 1.27 -15.46
N GLU A 35 33.30 1.57 -16.34
CA GLU A 35 33.37 0.97 -17.67
C GLU A 35 34.43 -0.14 -17.67
N THR A 36 34.02 -1.36 -17.99
CA THR A 36 34.93 -2.45 -18.37
C THR A 36 34.35 -3.14 -19.60
N ASN A 37 35.06 -3.05 -20.71
CA ASN A 37 34.67 -3.69 -21.97
C ASN A 37 35.00 -5.18 -21.94
N HIS A 38 34.04 -6.02 -22.29
CA HIS A 38 34.31 -7.22 -23.10
C HIS A 38 33.18 -7.42 -24.10
N SER A 39 33.53 -7.90 -25.29
CA SER A 39 32.69 -7.87 -26.49
C SER A 39 32.37 -9.27 -27.02
N SER A 40 31.30 -9.37 -27.81
CA SER A 40 30.83 -10.57 -28.52
C SER A 40 30.26 -11.69 -27.60
N LEU A 41 29.37 -12.60 -28.04
CA LEU A 41 28.83 -12.90 -29.38
C LEU A 41 27.28 -12.86 -29.43
N ARG A 42 26.71 -13.12 -30.62
CA ARG A 42 25.25 -13.23 -30.89
C ARG A 42 24.76 -14.69 -30.96
N ASN A 43 23.44 -14.83 -31.11
CA ASN A 43 22.64 -16.00 -31.55
C ASN A 43 22.33 -17.02 -30.43
N VAL A 44 21.09 -17.45 -30.17
CA VAL A 44 19.92 -17.87 -31.01
C VAL A 44 19.99 -19.34 -31.47
N TRP A 45 19.39 -20.21 -30.65
CA TRP A 45 18.69 -21.51 -30.91
C TRP A 45 17.71 -21.66 -29.72
N LYS A 46 16.43 -22.07 -29.77
CA LYS A 46 15.58 -22.93 -30.62
C LYS A 46 15.76 -24.45 -30.49
N ASP A 47 14.83 -25.04 -29.72
CA ASP A 47 14.14 -26.34 -29.79
C ASP A 47 14.82 -27.57 -30.45
N THR A 48 14.84 -28.72 -29.74
CA THR A 48 14.49 -30.08 -30.25
C THR A 48 14.44 -31.12 -29.08
N ILE A 49 13.47 -32.03 -29.10
CA ILE A 49 13.11 -33.07 -28.08
C ILE A 49 12.37 -34.23 -28.82
N PRO A 50 12.37 -35.53 -28.42
CA PRO A 50 13.08 -36.28 -27.36
C PRO A 50 13.90 -37.51 -27.91
N GLN A 51 14.41 -38.41 -27.04
CA GLN A 51 13.95 -39.82 -26.96
C GLN A 51 14.64 -40.71 -25.87
N THR A 52 13.84 -41.11 -24.88
CA THR A 52 13.69 -42.45 -24.24
C THR A 52 14.80 -43.51 -24.19
N LEU A 53 15.02 -44.07 -22.99
CA LEU A 53 15.24 -45.51 -22.75
C LEU A 53 14.58 -45.95 -21.43
N ARG A 54 14.49 -47.27 -21.15
CA ARG A 54 13.60 -47.89 -20.12
C ARG A 54 14.36 -48.55 -18.93
N PRO A 55 13.68 -48.99 -17.84
CA PRO A 55 14.28 -49.04 -16.50
C PRO A 55 14.88 -50.40 -16.08
N GLN A 56 15.62 -50.38 -14.97
CA GLN A 56 15.86 -51.53 -14.10
C GLN A 56 15.66 -51.13 -12.63
N THR A 57 15.30 -52.10 -11.79
CA THR A 57 15.08 -51.97 -10.34
C THR A 57 16.11 -52.80 -9.58
N VAL A 58 16.52 -52.35 -8.36
CA VAL A 58 16.77 -53.20 -7.17
C VAL A 58 17.15 -52.34 -5.94
N THR A 59 16.65 -52.80 -4.78
CA THR A 59 16.74 -52.38 -3.36
C THR A 59 17.76 -51.34 -2.84
N ASN A 60 17.24 -50.43 -1.99
CA ASN A 60 17.75 -49.89 -0.72
C ASN A 60 19.27 -49.96 -0.37
N SER A 61 19.87 -48.80 -0.04
CA SER A 61 20.19 -48.46 1.37
C SER A 61 20.68 -47.01 1.58
N ASN A 62 20.46 -46.50 2.80
CA ASN A 62 21.16 -45.44 3.54
C ASN A 62 21.53 -44.06 2.92
N ASN A 63 20.89 -43.03 3.49
CA ASN A 63 21.44 -41.74 3.94
C ASN A 63 22.61 -41.08 3.17
N THR A 64 22.30 -40.00 2.45
CA THR A 64 22.98 -38.70 2.61
C THR A 64 21.96 -37.57 2.52
N ASP A 65 21.90 -36.71 3.54
CA ASP A 65 21.04 -35.52 3.55
C ASP A 65 21.67 -34.39 2.74
N LEU A 66 20.87 -33.68 1.93
CA LEU A 66 21.34 -32.63 1.03
C LEU A 66 20.67 -31.30 1.40
N SER A 67 21.32 -30.61 2.36
CA SER A 67 20.76 -29.46 3.06
C SER A 67 20.48 -28.26 2.14
N LEU A 68 19.19 -28.01 1.87
CA LEU A 68 18.74 -26.73 1.33
C LEU A 68 18.81 -25.67 2.45
N GLN A 69 19.59 -24.61 2.27
CA GLN A 69 19.80 -23.57 3.29
C GLN A 69 18.54 -22.69 3.47
N GLY A 70 17.61 -23.17 4.30
CA GLY A 70 16.39 -22.47 4.71
C GLY A 70 16.62 -21.38 5.78
N VAL A 71 15.65 -20.48 5.91
CA VAL A 71 15.71 -19.31 6.80
C VAL A 71 15.54 -19.72 8.28
N THR A 72 16.65 -20.02 8.96
CA THR A 72 16.65 -20.42 10.39
C THR A 72 16.82 -19.27 11.39
N GLY A 73 17.18 -18.06 10.94
CA GLY A 73 17.55 -16.95 11.84
C GLY A 73 16.39 -16.13 12.44
N LEU A 74 15.17 -16.23 11.89
CA LEU A 74 14.07 -15.30 12.22
C LEU A 74 13.21 -15.74 13.42
N GLU A 75 13.10 -17.05 13.69
CA GLU A 75 12.24 -17.57 14.77
C GLU A 75 12.85 -17.32 16.17
N ASN A 76 14.18 -17.25 16.28
CA ASN A 76 14.90 -17.09 17.56
C ASN A 76 15.20 -15.63 17.96
N THR A 77 15.25 -14.68 17.02
CA THR A 77 15.69 -13.29 17.29
C THR A 77 14.59 -12.35 17.81
N LEU A 78 13.34 -12.80 17.88
CA LEU A 78 12.19 -12.00 18.36
C LEU A 78 11.73 -12.37 19.78
N SER A 79 12.40 -13.34 20.42
CA SER A 79 12.03 -13.91 21.71
C SER A 79 12.94 -13.39 22.84
N ALA A 80 12.49 -12.31 23.48
CA ALA A 80 12.90 -11.80 24.80
C ALA A 80 14.39 -11.77 25.18
N ASN A 81 14.94 -10.55 25.33
CA ASN A 81 15.48 -10.14 26.63
C ASN A 81 15.41 -8.63 26.77
N GLY A 82 15.11 -8.13 27.98
CA GLY A 82 14.86 -6.71 28.23
C GLY A 82 15.55 -6.21 29.48
N SER A 83 16.45 -5.24 29.32
CA SER A 83 17.08 -4.51 30.41
C SER A 83 17.51 -3.11 29.94
N ILE A 84 17.22 -2.10 30.76
CA ILE A 84 17.73 -0.71 30.65
C ILE A 84 17.31 0.05 29.36
N TYR A 85 16.07 0.54 29.33
CA TYR A 85 15.74 1.87 28.76
C TYR A 85 14.50 2.46 29.43
N ASN A 86 14.72 3.39 30.37
CA ASN A 86 13.66 4.28 30.86
C ASN A 86 13.47 5.48 29.90
N GLU A 87 12.31 6.12 29.97
CA GLU A 87 12.01 7.42 29.32
C GLU A 87 12.11 7.50 27.78
N LYS A 88 11.44 6.59 27.06
CA LYS A 88 10.53 6.91 25.92
C LYS A 88 9.94 5.66 25.25
N GLY A 89 8.74 5.26 25.68
CA GLY A 89 7.74 4.54 24.86
C GLY A 89 8.10 3.17 24.25
N THR A 90 7.45 2.12 24.77
CA THR A 90 7.27 0.76 24.20
C THR A 90 8.41 -0.28 24.35
N GLY A 91 8.07 -1.44 24.95
CA GLY A 91 9.01 -2.54 25.19
C GLY A 91 8.41 -3.91 25.52
N HIS A 92 7.08 -4.05 25.66
CA HIS A 92 6.40 -5.34 25.91
C HIS A 92 5.54 -5.76 24.72
N PRO A 93 5.07 -7.04 24.66
CA PRO A 93 3.97 -7.44 23.78
C PRO A 93 2.75 -6.57 24.12
N THR A 94 2.47 -5.56 23.30
CA THR A 94 1.39 -4.61 23.62
C THR A 94 0.04 -5.28 23.36
N SER A 95 -0.69 -5.59 24.44
CA SER A 95 -2.11 -5.93 24.39
C SER A 95 -2.82 -4.97 23.45
N TYR A 96 -3.45 -5.48 22.38
CA TYR A 96 -4.12 -4.67 21.37
C TYR A 96 -5.45 -4.13 21.93
N HIS A 97 -5.36 -3.19 22.85
CA HIS A 97 -6.47 -2.71 23.70
C HIS A 97 -6.73 -1.23 23.45
N PHE A 98 -7.03 -0.88 22.19
CA PHE A 98 -7.63 0.41 21.85
C PHE A 98 -9.12 0.21 21.60
N LYS A 99 -9.99 0.87 22.38
CA LYS A 99 -11.43 0.85 22.14
C LYS A 99 -11.77 1.58 20.85
N TYR A 100 -12.81 1.13 20.17
CA TYR A 100 -13.43 1.86 19.09
C TYR A 100 -14.25 3.05 19.63
N ILE A 101 -14.04 4.21 19.02
CA ILE A 101 -14.88 5.41 19.16
C ILE A 101 -15.98 5.39 18.08
N ILE A 102 -15.63 4.85 16.90
CA ILE A 102 -16.52 4.61 15.76
C ILE A 102 -16.18 3.24 15.18
N ASN A 103 -17.17 2.39 14.91
CA ASN A 103 -16.94 0.96 14.62
C ASN A 103 -17.77 0.39 13.45
N GLU A 104 -18.87 1.00 13.03
CA GLU A 104 -19.72 0.56 11.89
C GLU A 104 -19.96 -0.98 11.79
N PRO A 105 -20.31 -1.70 12.89
CA PRO A 105 -20.27 -3.17 12.97
C PRO A 105 -21.32 -3.89 12.10
N GLU A 106 -22.23 -3.14 11.49
CA GLU A 106 -23.35 -3.63 10.66
C GLU A 106 -23.02 -3.64 9.16
N LYS A 107 -21.96 -2.94 8.72
CA LYS A 107 -21.60 -2.70 7.30
C LYS A 107 -21.44 -3.95 6.43
N CYS A 108 -21.21 -5.13 7.04
CA CYS A 108 -21.04 -6.42 6.37
C CYS A 108 -22.10 -7.47 6.72
N GLN A 109 -23.12 -7.14 7.53
CA GLN A 109 -24.06 -8.14 8.07
C GLN A 109 -25.07 -8.65 7.05
N GLU A 110 -25.74 -7.77 6.30
CA GLU A 110 -26.75 -8.18 5.30
C GLU A 110 -26.17 -9.05 4.18
N LYS A 111 -25.00 -8.65 3.67
CA LYS A 111 -24.38 -9.18 2.46
C LYS A 111 -22.86 -9.13 2.59
N THR A 112 -22.20 -10.22 2.21
CA THR A 112 -20.73 -10.28 2.18
C THR A 112 -20.21 -9.55 0.94
N PRO A 113 -19.43 -8.47 1.07
CA PRO A 113 -18.85 -7.77 -0.08
C PRO A 113 -17.80 -8.64 -0.79
N PHE A 114 -17.53 -8.35 -2.06
CA PHE A 114 -16.43 -8.97 -2.82
C PHE A 114 -15.07 -8.36 -2.47
N LEU A 115 -15.04 -7.03 -2.25
CA LEU A 115 -13.85 -6.25 -1.95
C LEU A 115 -14.14 -5.26 -0.81
N ILE A 116 -13.26 -5.24 0.20
CA ILE A 116 -13.20 -4.15 1.18
C ILE A 116 -12.02 -3.24 0.87
N LEU A 117 -12.27 -1.93 0.80
CA LEU A 117 -11.27 -0.88 0.69
C LEU A 117 -10.99 -0.31 2.09
N LEU A 118 -9.84 -0.69 2.66
CA LEU A 118 -9.33 -0.15 3.91
C LEU A 118 -8.40 1.04 3.61
N ILE A 119 -8.82 2.24 3.98
CA ILE A 119 -8.19 3.48 3.52
C ILE A 119 -7.60 4.24 4.70
N ALA A 120 -6.28 4.27 4.81
CA ALA A 120 -5.61 5.06 5.83
C ALA A 120 -5.71 6.56 5.50
N ALA A 121 -6.39 7.32 6.36
CA ALA A 121 -6.56 8.76 6.25
C ALA A 121 -6.30 9.43 7.59
N GLU A 122 -5.73 10.64 7.60
CA GLU A 122 -5.62 11.43 8.85
C GLU A 122 -6.98 12.05 9.22
N PRO A 123 -7.24 12.37 10.50
CA PRO A 123 -8.56 12.82 10.94
C PRO A 123 -9.03 14.09 10.22
N GLY A 124 -8.12 15.04 9.97
CA GLY A 124 -8.40 16.30 9.27
C GLY A 124 -8.58 16.22 7.75
N GLN A 125 -8.32 15.07 7.11
CA GLN A 125 -8.34 14.93 5.64
C GLN A 125 -9.76 14.72 5.07
N VAL A 126 -10.72 15.55 5.49
CA VAL A 126 -12.14 15.49 5.07
C VAL A 126 -12.28 15.57 3.55
N GLU A 127 -11.55 16.49 2.91
CA GLU A 127 -11.57 16.66 1.44
C GLU A 127 -11.07 15.42 0.69
N ALA A 128 -10.02 14.75 1.21
CA ALA A 128 -9.50 13.53 0.59
C ALA A 128 -10.52 12.38 0.71
N ARG A 129 -11.12 12.20 1.89
CA ARG A 129 -12.22 11.23 2.08
C ARG A 129 -13.36 11.49 1.11
N GLN A 130 -13.79 12.75 0.98
CA GLN A 130 -14.89 13.12 0.09
C GLN A 130 -14.56 12.94 -1.40
N ALA A 131 -13.35 13.30 -1.83
CA ALA A 131 -12.88 13.04 -3.19
C ALA A 131 -12.83 11.54 -3.49
N ILE A 132 -12.44 10.70 -2.54
CA ILE A 132 -12.44 9.24 -2.68
C ILE A 132 -13.87 8.68 -2.78
N ARG A 133 -14.82 9.15 -1.94
CA ARG A 133 -16.25 8.78 -2.03
C ARG A 133 -16.83 9.09 -3.42
N GLN A 134 -16.44 10.22 -4.00
CA GLN A 134 -16.89 10.67 -5.33
C GLN A 134 -16.17 9.98 -6.51
N THR A 135 -15.06 9.28 -6.27
CA THR A 135 -14.21 8.71 -7.32
C THR A 135 -14.04 7.19 -7.19
N TRP A 136 -12.84 6.71 -6.91
CA TRP A 136 -12.50 5.28 -6.95
C TRP A 136 -13.02 4.48 -5.75
N GLY A 137 -13.33 5.14 -4.64
CA GLY A 137 -13.88 4.51 -3.44
C GLY A 137 -15.41 4.36 -3.48
N ASN A 138 -16.08 4.83 -4.54
CA ASN A 138 -17.53 4.74 -4.67
C ASN A 138 -18.00 3.26 -4.67
N GLU A 139 -18.82 2.89 -3.70
CA GLU A 139 -19.27 1.50 -3.48
C GLU A 139 -20.17 0.99 -4.63
N SER A 140 -20.83 1.91 -5.35
CA SER A 140 -21.69 1.62 -6.51
C SER A 140 -20.95 1.62 -7.86
N LEU A 141 -19.62 1.78 -7.87
CA LEU A 141 -18.82 1.96 -9.09
C LEU A 141 -18.86 0.76 -10.04
N THR A 142 -18.99 -0.47 -9.52
CA THR A 142 -18.92 -1.71 -10.31
C THR A 142 -20.24 -2.48 -10.23
N PRO A 143 -21.16 -2.34 -11.21
CA PRO A 143 -22.46 -3.00 -11.18
C PRO A 143 -22.37 -4.52 -10.99
N GLY A 144 -23.17 -5.04 -10.05
CA GLY A 144 -23.18 -6.47 -9.72
C GLY A 144 -22.00 -6.97 -8.89
N ILE A 145 -21.11 -6.09 -8.41
CA ILE A 145 -20.01 -6.44 -7.50
C ILE A 145 -20.03 -5.51 -6.29
N GLN A 146 -20.42 -6.04 -5.14
CA GLN A 146 -20.52 -5.25 -3.91
C GLN A 146 -19.12 -4.92 -3.37
N ILE A 147 -18.85 -3.63 -3.23
CA ILE A 147 -17.65 -3.07 -2.61
C ILE A 147 -18.09 -2.46 -1.27
N VAL A 148 -17.22 -2.51 -0.25
CA VAL A 148 -17.38 -1.77 1.01
C VAL A 148 -16.15 -0.89 1.22
N ARG A 149 -16.37 0.38 1.59
CA ARG A 149 -15.31 1.37 1.88
C ARG A 149 -15.27 1.65 3.37
N ILE A 150 -14.08 1.67 3.95
CA ILE A 150 -13.82 2.04 5.34
C ILE A 150 -12.57 2.91 5.43
N PHE A 151 -12.71 4.13 5.95
CA PHE A 151 -11.60 5.00 6.33
C PHE A 151 -11.10 4.64 7.74
N LEU A 152 -9.77 4.53 7.88
CA LEU A 152 -9.09 4.15 9.11
C LEU A 152 -8.51 5.41 9.79
N LEU A 153 -9.08 5.82 10.91
CA LEU A 153 -8.68 7.01 11.67
C LEU A 153 -8.15 6.65 13.07
N GLY A 154 -7.31 7.50 13.63
CA GLY A 154 -7.02 7.59 15.07
C GLY A 154 -7.51 8.92 15.66
N LEU A 155 -6.96 9.29 16.80
CA LEU A 155 -7.14 10.60 17.45
C LEU A 155 -6.16 11.64 16.88
N SER A 156 -6.65 12.84 16.59
CA SER A 156 -5.80 13.97 16.17
C SER A 156 -4.80 14.38 17.25
N ILE A 157 -3.52 14.54 16.87
CA ILE A 157 -2.46 15.10 17.72
C ILE A 157 -2.87 16.49 18.27
N LYS A 158 -3.52 17.29 17.43
CA LYS A 158 -4.11 18.57 17.84
C LYS A 158 -5.44 18.28 18.52
N ILE A 159 -5.47 18.38 19.86
CA ILE A 159 -6.68 18.19 20.68
C ILE A 159 -7.69 19.27 20.27
N ASN A 160 -8.68 18.86 19.46
CA ASN A 160 -9.69 19.76 18.92
C ASN A 160 -11.07 19.09 18.95
N GLY A 161 -11.87 19.44 19.96
CA GLY A 161 -13.25 18.97 20.13
C GLY A 161 -14.25 19.49 19.09
N TYR A 162 -13.84 20.33 18.13
CA TYR A 162 -14.60 20.60 16.91
C TYR A 162 -14.32 19.51 15.86
N LEU A 163 -13.05 19.18 15.60
CA LEU A 163 -12.67 18.14 14.62
C LEU A 163 -13.24 16.76 14.98
N GLN A 164 -13.26 16.39 16.27
CA GLN A 164 -13.87 15.12 16.66
C GLN A 164 -15.41 15.12 16.49
N ARG A 165 -16.06 16.28 16.57
CA ARG A 165 -17.51 16.42 16.27
C ARG A 165 -17.78 16.28 14.78
N THR A 166 -17.02 16.95 13.91
CA THR A 166 -17.21 16.84 12.46
C THR A 166 -16.94 15.42 11.95
N ILE A 167 -16.02 14.66 12.55
CA ILE A 167 -15.80 13.23 12.24
C ILE A 167 -16.99 12.36 12.67
N LEU A 168 -17.62 12.65 13.83
CA LEU A 168 -18.84 11.96 14.28
C LEU A 168 -20.06 12.31 13.43
N GLU A 169 -20.14 13.55 12.93
CA GLU A 169 -21.17 13.98 11.96
C GLU A 169 -20.94 13.33 10.58
N GLU A 170 -19.69 13.21 10.13
CA GLU A 170 -19.32 12.51 8.90
C GLU A 170 -19.63 11.00 8.95
N SER A 171 -19.32 10.31 10.06
CA SER A 171 -19.71 8.90 10.26
C SER A 171 -21.23 8.71 10.18
N ARG A 172 -22.02 9.53 10.90
CA ARG A 172 -23.50 9.49 10.84
C ARG A 172 -24.08 9.76 9.46
N GLN A 173 -23.33 10.41 8.56
CA GLN A 173 -23.77 10.68 7.20
C GLN A 173 -23.39 9.56 6.22
N TYR A 174 -22.20 8.98 6.33
CA TYR A 174 -21.63 8.10 5.30
C TYR A 174 -21.42 6.65 5.72
N HIS A 175 -21.46 6.35 7.02
CA HIS A 175 -21.25 5.01 7.59
C HIS A 175 -20.04 4.28 6.97
N ASP A 176 -18.90 4.98 6.94
CA ASP A 176 -17.67 4.52 6.28
C ASP A 176 -16.38 4.91 7.03
N ILE A 177 -16.45 5.17 8.34
CA ILE A 177 -15.30 5.54 9.18
C ILE A 177 -15.19 4.56 10.35
N ILE A 178 -14.01 4.01 10.62
CA ILE A 178 -13.71 3.40 11.91
C ILE A 178 -12.55 4.14 12.59
N GLN A 179 -12.66 4.31 13.90
CA GLN A 179 -11.73 5.10 14.70
C GLN A 179 -11.48 4.42 16.04
N GLN A 180 -10.21 4.29 16.42
CA GLN A 180 -9.78 3.80 17.75
C GLN A 180 -9.00 4.87 18.52
N GLU A 181 -8.92 4.72 19.84
CA GLU A 181 -8.31 5.67 20.79
C GLU A 181 -6.76 5.74 20.79
N TYR A 182 -6.10 5.52 19.64
CA TYR A 182 -4.64 5.72 19.47
C TYR A 182 -4.35 7.08 18.82
N LEU A 183 -3.21 7.72 19.13
CA LEU A 183 -2.79 8.96 18.46
C LEU A 183 -2.41 8.70 16.99
N ASP A 184 -3.07 9.41 16.08
CA ASP A 184 -2.87 9.28 14.65
C ASP A 184 -1.56 9.97 14.23
N THR A 185 -0.55 9.16 13.94
CA THR A 185 0.80 9.60 13.57
C THR A 185 1.42 8.61 12.59
N TYR A 186 2.43 9.05 11.82
CA TYR A 186 3.20 8.16 10.94
C TYR A 186 3.76 6.94 11.70
N TYR A 187 4.22 7.13 12.94
CA TYR A 187 4.77 6.05 13.77
C TYR A 187 3.73 5.04 14.28
N ASN A 188 2.43 5.36 14.18
CA ASN A 188 1.32 4.49 14.57
C ASN A 188 0.56 3.90 13.37
N LEU A 189 1.05 4.05 12.13
CA LEU A 189 0.41 3.45 10.94
C LEU A 189 0.21 1.93 11.08
N THR A 190 1.14 1.22 11.72
CA THR A 190 0.98 -0.20 12.03
C THR A 190 -0.25 -0.49 12.91
N ILE A 191 -0.57 0.39 13.88
CA ILE A 191 -1.80 0.26 14.68
C ILE A 191 -3.02 0.48 13.77
N LYS A 192 -2.98 1.51 12.92
CA LYS A 192 -4.05 1.82 11.96
C LYS A 192 -4.36 0.66 11.01
N THR A 193 -3.35 0.00 10.43
CA THR A 193 -3.55 -1.19 9.58
C THR A 193 -4.09 -2.38 10.39
N LEU A 194 -3.54 -2.65 11.58
CA LEU A 194 -4.01 -3.75 12.42
C LEU A 194 -5.47 -3.54 12.90
N MET A 195 -5.89 -2.29 13.16
CA MET A 195 -7.30 -1.94 13.39
C MET A 195 -8.17 -2.37 12.21
N GLY A 196 -7.78 -2.05 10.98
CA GLY A 196 -8.52 -2.42 9.77
C GLY A 196 -8.57 -3.92 9.52
N MET A 197 -7.45 -4.62 9.70
CA MET A 197 -7.38 -6.09 9.57
C MET A 197 -8.21 -6.80 10.65
N ASN A 198 -8.14 -6.34 11.91
CA ASN A 198 -8.98 -6.85 13.00
C ASN A 198 -10.48 -6.60 12.75
N TRP A 199 -10.82 -5.41 12.24
CA TRP A 199 -12.20 -5.08 11.90
C TRP A 199 -12.76 -6.01 10.81
N VAL A 200 -12.00 -6.26 9.74
CA VAL A 200 -12.40 -7.23 8.70
C VAL A 200 -12.54 -8.63 9.29
N ALA A 201 -11.60 -9.07 10.12
CA ALA A 201 -11.67 -10.39 10.77
C ALA A 201 -12.87 -10.53 11.72
N SER A 202 -13.29 -9.44 12.37
CA SER A 202 -14.38 -9.44 13.35
C SER A 202 -15.77 -9.32 12.70
N TYR A 203 -15.92 -8.47 11.68
CA TYR A 203 -17.23 -8.07 11.13
C TYR A 203 -17.46 -8.51 9.68
N CYS A 204 -16.39 -8.84 8.93
CA CYS A 204 -16.46 -9.23 7.53
C CYS A 204 -15.68 -10.53 7.19
N PRO A 205 -15.64 -11.59 8.03
CA PRO A 205 -14.69 -12.70 7.90
C PRO A 205 -14.84 -13.56 6.63
N ARG A 206 -15.92 -13.38 5.85
CA ARG A 206 -16.18 -14.09 4.59
C ARG A 206 -15.80 -13.29 3.34
N VAL A 207 -15.23 -12.08 3.48
CA VAL A 207 -14.83 -11.26 2.32
C VAL A 207 -13.80 -12.00 1.45
N PRO A 208 -13.96 -12.07 0.12
CA PRO A 208 -12.95 -12.67 -0.76
C PRO A 208 -11.63 -11.89 -0.72
N TYR A 209 -11.68 -10.56 -0.87
CA TYR A 209 -10.49 -9.71 -0.99
C TYR A 209 -10.58 -8.41 -0.19
N VAL A 210 -9.43 -7.90 0.21
CA VAL A 210 -9.24 -6.64 0.93
C VAL A 210 -8.10 -5.88 0.27
N MET A 211 -8.26 -4.57 0.06
CA MET A 211 -7.17 -3.67 -0.32
C MET A 211 -6.88 -2.73 0.85
N LYS A 212 -5.60 -2.63 1.26
CA LYS A 212 -5.13 -1.50 2.06
C LYS A 212 -4.50 -0.47 1.13
N THR A 213 -4.82 0.79 1.36
CA THR A 213 -4.32 1.94 0.58
C THR A 213 -4.31 3.19 1.45
N ASP A 214 -3.55 4.21 1.04
CA ASP A 214 -3.51 5.51 1.70
C ASP A 214 -4.45 6.53 1.00
N SER A 215 -4.73 7.65 1.66
CA SER A 215 -5.72 8.67 1.24
C SER A 215 -5.26 9.59 0.09
N ASP A 216 -3.97 9.63 -0.24
CA ASP A 216 -3.39 10.40 -1.35
C ASP A 216 -3.13 9.51 -2.59
N MET A 217 -3.88 8.41 -2.71
CA MET A 217 -3.77 7.46 -3.81
C MET A 217 -4.85 7.67 -4.87
N PHE A 218 -4.48 7.44 -6.13
CA PHE A 218 -5.41 7.04 -7.17
C PHE A 218 -5.47 5.51 -7.22
N VAL A 219 -6.68 4.95 -7.23
CA VAL A 219 -6.92 3.52 -7.43
C VAL A 219 -7.83 3.31 -8.65
N ASN A 220 -7.50 2.39 -9.56
CA ASN A 220 -8.43 1.91 -10.59
C ASN A 220 -9.16 0.66 -10.08
N THR A 221 -10.18 0.88 -9.25
CA THR A 221 -10.95 -0.18 -8.59
C THR A 221 -11.59 -1.15 -9.59
N GLU A 222 -12.04 -0.65 -10.75
CA GLU A 222 -12.61 -1.47 -11.81
C GLU A 222 -11.55 -2.38 -12.47
N TYR A 223 -10.36 -1.85 -12.77
CA TYR A 223 -9.25 -2.65 -13.32
C TYR A 223 -8.78 -3.68 -12.30
N LEU A 224 -8.64 -3.31 -11.03
CA LEU A 224 -8.33 -4.23 -9.93
C LEU A 224 -9.31 -5.41 -9.90
N ILE A 225 -10.60 -5.13 -9.85
CA ILE A 225 -11.64 -6.16 -9.79
C ILE A 225 -11.64 -7.02 -11.08
N HIS A 226 -11.70 -6.40 -12.25
CA HIS A 226 -11.92 -7.13 -13.51
C HIS A 226 -10.66 -7.73 -14.16
N LYS A 227 -9.45 -7.29 -13.78
CA LYS A 227 -8.18 -7.77 -14.37
C LYS A 227 -7.25 -8.47 -13.40
N LEU A 228 -7.44 -8.32 -12.08
CA LEU A 228 -6.65 -9.02 -11.07
C LEU A 228 -7.48 -9.99 -10.22
N LEU A 229 -8.64 -9.58 -9.70
CA LEU A 229 -9.34 -10.35 -8.65
C LEU A 229 -10.43 -11.31 -9.14
N LYS A 230 -11.15 -10.95 -10.21
CA LYS A 230 -12.26 -11.74 -10.78
C LYS A 230 -11.85 -12.79 -11.85
N PRO A 231 -10.76 -12.67 -12.62
CA PRO A 231 -10.34 -13.72 -13.55
C PRO A 231 -9.96 -15.05 -12.89
N GLU A 232 -9.77 -15.05 -11.57
CA GLU A 232 -9.19 -16.14 -10.78
C GLU A 232 -10.25 -16.67 -9.81
N LEU A 233 -11.22 -17.42 -10.33
CA LEU A 233 -12.26 -18.10 -9.55
C LEU A 233 -11.94 -19.61 -9.43
N PRO A 234 -12.15 -20.24 -8.26
CA PRO A 234 -12.62 -19.66 -6.99
C PRO A 234 -11.59 -18.70 -6.37
N PRO A 235 -12.02 -17.74 -5.52
CA PRO A 235 -11.13 -16.72 -4.97
C PRO A 235 -9.88 -17.31 -4.30
N ARG A 236 -8.72 -16.67 -4.53
CA ARG A 236 -7.46 -17.12 -3.94
C ARG A 236 -7.50 -17.02 -2.42
N HIS A 237 -6.84 -17.98 -1.77
CA HIS A 237 -6.62 -18.03 -0.32
C HIS A 237 -5.12 -17.91 -0.04
N LYS A 238 -4.72 -17.41 1.14
CA LYS A 238 -3.32 -17.04 1.46
C LYS A 238 -2.66 -16.11 0.43
N TYR A 239 -3.44 -15.25 -0.24
CA TYR A 239 -2.97 -14.42 -1.34
C TYR A 239 -2.63 -13.01 -0.87
N PHE A 240 -1.47 -12.50 -1.28
CA PHE A 240 -1.02 -11.14 -0.99
C PHE A 240 -0.23 -10.60 -2.18
N THR A 241 -0.53 -9.39 -2.65
CA THR A 241 0.14 -8.77 -3.81
C THR A 241 0.13 -7.23 -3.73
N GLY A 242 0.92 -6.57 -4.58
CA GLY A 242 1.12 -5.12 -4.56
C GLY A 242 2.37 -4.74 -5.37
N TYR A 243 3.03 -3.64 -5.02
CA TYR A 243 4.40 -3.39 -5.49
C TYR A 243 5.42 -4.05 -4.57
N LEU A 244 6.11 -5.09 -5.04
CA LEU A 244 6.97 -5.92 -4.20
C LEU A 244 8.35 -5.30 -3.96
N MET A 245 8.63 -4.99 -2.71
CA MET A 245 9.88 -4.48 -2.20
C MET A 245 10.80 -5.66 -1.85
N ARG A 246 11.77 -5.97 -2.72
CA ARG A 246 12.69 -7.11 -2.58
C ARG A 246 14.09 -6.65 -2.16
N GLY A 247 14.67 -7.34 -1.16
CA GLY A 247 16.08 -7.17 -0.77
C GLY A 247 16.44 -5.88 -0.02
N TYR A 248 15.46 -5.05 0.34
CA TYR A 248 15.67 -3.78 1.06
C TYR A 248 16.27 -4.01 2.45
N ALA A 249 17.21 -3.14 2.82
CA ALA A 249 17.84 -3.10 4.14
C ALA A 249 17.13 -2.09 5.08
N PRO A 250 17.17 -2.28 6.41
CA PRO A 250 16.69 -1.29 7.36
C PRO A 250 17.55 -0.01 7.30
N ASN A 251 16.92 1.15 7.18
CA ASN A 251 17.64 2.41 7.16
C ASN A 251 18.16 2.74 8.56
N ARG A 252 19.48 2.83 8.73
CA ARG A 252 20.13 3.10 10.04
C ARG A 252 20.43 4.59 10.28
N ASN A 253 20.09 5.49 9.36
CA ASN A 253 20.20 6.94 9.60
C ASN A 253 19.05 7.42 10.51
N LYS A 254 19.39 7.93 11.70
CA LYS A 254 18.48 8.43 12.74
C LYS A 254 17.59 9.60 12.29
N ASP A 255 18.06 10.41 11.33
CA ASP A 255 17.33 11.58 10.83
C ASP A 255 16.29 11.22 9.74
N SER A 256 16.22 9.95 9.34
CA SER A 256 15.24 9.48 8.38
C SER A 256 13.92 9.11 9.06
N LYS A 257 12.78 9.52 8.47
CA LYS A 257 11.46 8.99 8.85
C LYS A 257 11.32 7.47 8.66
N TRP A 258 12.30 6.81 8.03
CA TRP A 258 12.38 5.36 7.87
C TRP A 258 13.41 4.70 8.80
N TYR A 259 13.92 5.42 9.81
CA TYR A 259 14.95 4.94 10.73
C TYR A 259 14.52 3.69 11.51
N MET A 260 15.26 2.60 11.35
CA MET A 260 15.05 1.36 12.09
C MET A 260 16.25 1.09 13.01
N PRO A 261 16.09 1.18 14.35
CA PRO A 261 17.14 0.83 15.31
C PRO A 261 17.63 -0.62 15.15
N PRO A 262 18.94 -0.90 15.29
CA PRO A 262 19.46 -2.27 15.35
C PRO A 262 18.78 -3.10 16.45
N ASP A 263 18.57 -2.53 17.63
CA ASP A 263 17.98 -3.19 18.81
C ASP A 263 16.46 -3.42 18.71
N LEU A 264 15.84 -2.87 17.66
CA LEU A 264 14.44 -3.09 17.30
C LEU A 264 14.31 -4.09 16.13
N TYR A 265 15.26 -4.09 15.20
CA TYR A 265 15.35 -5.05 14.11
C TYR A 265 16.82 -5.31 13.74
N PRO A 266 17.45 -6.40 14.24
CA PRO A 266 18.89 -6.60 14.10
C PRO A 266 19.30 -7.05 12.69
N SER A 267 18.46 -7.83 12.01
CA SER A 267 18.73 -8.39 10.68
C SER A 267 19.06 -7.33 9.63
N GLU A 268 20.04 -7.61 8.75
CA GLU A 268 20.52 -6.67 7.73
C GLU A 268 19.52 -6.39 6.59
N ARG A 269 18.52 -7.26 6.41
CA ARG A 269 17.51 -7.16 5.36
C ARG A 269 16.13 -7.48 5.91
N TYR A 270 15.12 -6.82 5.36
CA TYR A 270 13.73 -7.18 5.56
C TYR A 270 13.35 -8.42 4.71
N PRO A 271 12.32 -9.19 5.10
CA PRO A 271 11.65 -10.12 4.19
C PRO A 271 11.02 -9.36 3.00
N VAL A 272 10.53 -10.07 1.99
CA VAL A 272 9.76 -9.44 0.91
C VAL A 272 8.47 -8.86 1.47
N PHE A 273 8.19 -7.59 1.17
CA PHE A 273 6.96 -6.89 1.53
C PHE A 273 6.36 -6.16 0.33
N CYS A 274 5.11 -5.70 0.42
CA CYS A 274 4.54 -4.78 -0.58
C CYS A 274 4.58 -3.35 -0.06
N SER A 275 4.86 -2.36 -0.91
CA SER A 275 4.82 -0.94 -0.53
C SER A 275 3.51 -0.54 0.15
N GLY A 276 3.60 0.16 1.29
CA GLY A 276 2.43 0.60 2.08
C GLY A 276 1.41 1.44 1.32
N THR A 277 1.84 2.12 0.25
CA THR A 277 0.99 2.91 -0.67
C THR A 277 -0.21 2.14 -1.23
N GLY A 278 -0.13 0.81 -1.35
CA GLY A 278 -1.24 0.02 -1.87
C GLY A 278 -0.90 -1.46 -2.05
N TYR A 279 -1.64 -2.32 -1.34
CA TYR A 279 -1.53 -3.78 -1.47
C TYR A 279 -2.89 -4.45 -1.29
N VAL A 280 -3.03 -5.66 -1.85
CA VAL A 280 -4.29 -6.41 -1.91
C VAL A 280 -4.05 -7.82 -1.38
N PHE A 281 -4.97 -8.31 -0.56
CA PHE A 281 -4.89 -9.61 0.09
C PHE A 281 -6.23 -10.34 0.11
N SER A 282 -6.21 -11.66 0.23
CA SER A 282 -7.43 -12.45 0.46
C SER A 282 -7.92 -12.28 1.90
N GLY A 283 -9.23 -12.30 2.12
CA GLY A 283 -9.82 -12.01 3.43
C GLY A 283 -9.34 -12.93 4.56
N ASP A 284 -8.97 -14.18 4.23
CA ASP A 284 -8.40 -15.14 5.17
C ASP A 284 -7.05 -14.70 5.77
N LEU A 285 -6.36 -13.74 5.15
CA LEU A 285 -5.14 -13.14 5.71
C LEU A 285 -5.40 -12.04 6.73
N ALA A 286 -6.58 -11.40 6.74
CA ALA A 286 -6.88 -10.33 7.70
C ALA A 286 -6.75 -10.85 9.15
N GLU A 287 -7.42 -11.96 9.45
CA GLU A 287 -7.36 -12.63 10.74
C GLU A 287 -5.95 -13.18 11.05
N LYS A 288 -5.30 -13.81 10.06
CA LYS A 288 -3.98 -14.46 10.25
C LYS A 288 -2.87 -13.45 10.52
N ILE A 289 -2.84 -12.34 9.77
CA ILE A 289 -1.89 -11.24 9.98
C ILE A 289 -2.17 -10.58 11.34
N PHE A 290 -3.42 -10.30 11.70
CA PHE A 290 -3.74 -9.75 13.01
C PHE A 290 -3.31 -10.69 14.15
N LYS A 291 -3.70 -11.97 14.14
CA LYS A 291 -3.33 -12.94 15.19
C LYS A 291 -1.82 -13.13 15.31
N VAL A 292 -1.09 -13.27 14.20
CA VAL A 292 0.38 -13.43 14.27
C VAL A 292 1.07 -12.16 14.76
N SER A 293 0.52 -10.97 14.47
CA SER A 293 1.10 -9.69 14.89
C SER A 293 1.17 -9.51 16.40
N LEU A 294 0.28 -10.17 17.16
CA LEU A 294 0.31 -10.17 18.63
C LEU A 294 1.55 -10.89 19.21
N SER A 295 2.23 -11.70 18.39
CA SER A 295 3.43 -12.47 18.73
C SER A 295 4.74 -11.85 18.16
N ILE A 296 4.71 -10.60 17.72
CA ILE A 296 5.83 -9.90 17.08
C ILE A 296 5.99 -8.52 17.77
N ARG A 297 7.23 -8.07 18.00
CA ARG A 297 7.49 -6.72 18.52
C ARG A 297 7.09 -5.69 17.44
N ARG A 298 6.03 -4.92 17.71
CA ARG A 298 5.45 -3.93 16.79
C ARG A 298 6.51 -2.95 16.28
N LEU A 299 6.64 -2.88 14.95
CA LEU A 299 7.43 -1.85 14.26
C LEU A 299 6.51 -0.68 13.84
N HIS A 300 7.11 0.47 13.51
CA HIS A 300 6.38 1.65 13.04
C HIS A 300 6.24 1.70 11.50
N LEU A 301 7.13 1.01 10.77
CA LEU A 301 7.01 0.81 9.33
C LEU A 301 5.96 -0.28 9.07
N GLU A 302 4.75 0.16 8.78
CA GLU A 302 3.54 -0.66 8.62
C GLU A 302 3.70 -1.76 7.56
N ASP A 303 4.26 -1.41 6.41
CA ASP A 303 4.42 -2.29 5.26
C ASP A 303 5.49 -3.37 5.48
N VAL A 304 6.65 -2.96 6.00
CA VAL A 304 7.70 -3.86 6.52
C VAL A 304 7.13 -4.80 7.59
N TYR A 305 6.30 -4.29 8.51
CA TYR A 305 5.72 -5.08 9.58
C TYR A 305 4.74 -6.14 9.09
N VAL A 306 3.88 -5.80 8.13
CA VAL A 306 3.01 -6.77 7.45
C VAL A 306 3.84 -7.81 6.70
N GLY A 307 4.95 -7.41 6.05
CA GLY A 307 5.92 -8.35 5.47
C GLY A 307 6.52 -9.34 6.47
N ILE A 308 6.85 -8.89 7.69
CA ILE A 308 7.35 -9.76 8.77
C ILE A 308 6.23 -10.70 9.27
N CYS A 309 4.98 -10.24 9.34
CA CYS A 309 3.84 -11.09 9.68
C CYS A 309 3.63 -12.19 8.62
N LEU A 310 3.70 -11.85 7.33
CA LEU A 310 3.60 -12.79 6.21
C LEU A 310 4.75 -13.82 6.22
N ALA A 311 5.99 -13.36 6.46
CA ALA A 311 7.15 -14.24 6.61
C ALA A 311 6.98 -15.22 7.78
N LYS A 312 6.51 -14.77 8.96
CA LYS A 312 6.24 -15.64 10.11
C LYS A 312 5.07 -16.62 9.88
N LEU A 313 4.13 -16.28 8.99
CA LEU A 313 3.07 -17.18 8.51
C LEU A 313 3.55 -18.15 7.40
N ARG A 314 4.78 -17.99 6.89
CA ARG A 314 5.35 -18.70 5.74
C ARG A 314 4.50 -18.49 4.47
N ILE A 315 4.21 -17.23 4.17
CA ILE A 315 3.41 -16.78 3.01
C ILE A 315 4.20 -15.72 2.23
N ASP A 316 4.63 -16.05 1.02
CA ASP A 316 5.34 -15.10 0.15
C ASP A 316 4.37 -14.18 -0.61
N PRO A 317 4.63 -12.86 -0.67
CA PRO A 317 3.91 -11.96 -1.57
C PRO A 317 4.06 -12.40 -3.03
N MET A 318 2.93 -12.57 -3.71
CA MET A 318 2.89 -12.95 -5.13
C MET A 318 3.09 -11.72 -6.00
N PRO A 319 3.96 -11.77 -7.03
CA PRO A 319 4.11 -10.66 -7.96
C PRO A 319 2.80 -10.44 -8.74
N PRO A 320 2.41 -9.18 -9.01
CA PRO A 320 1.28 -8.89 -9.88
C PRO A 320 1.61 -9.32 -11.33
N PRO A 321 0.60 -9.48 -12.21
CA PRO A 321 0.80 -9.88 -13.61
C PRO A 321 1.73 -8.95 -14.42
N ASN A 322 1.96 -7.73 -13.93
CA ASN A 322 2.94 -6.77 -14.44
C ASN A 322 3.30 -5.81 -13.29
N GLU A 323 4.59 -5.60 -13.02
CA GLU A 323 5.08 -4.74 -11.92
C GLU A 323 4.56 -3.29 -12.00
N PHE A 324 4.25 -2.79 -13.20
CA PHE A 324 3.77 -1.43 -13.43
C PHE A 324 2.28 -1.21 -13.14
N VAL A 325 1.52 -2.22 -12.67
CA VAL A 325 0.12 -2.00 -12.25
C VAL A 325 0.03 -1.39 -10.85
N PHE A 326 0.91 -1.77 -9.93
CA PHE A 326 1.00 -1.15 -8.61
C PHE A 326 2.16 -0.15 -8.60
N ASN A 327 1.88 1.13 -8.81
CA ASN A 327 2.91 2.18 -8.72
C ASN A 327 2.88 2.77 -7.30
N HIS A 328 4.02 2.74 -6.60
CA HIS A 328 4.23 3.44 -5.33
C HIS A 328 4.75 4.88 -5.53
N TRP A 329 4.95 5.28 -6.79
CA TRP A 329 5.29 6.63 -7.21
C TRP A 329 4.14 7.24 -8.01
N ARG A 330 4.25 8.53 -8.30
CA ARG A 330 3.29 9.28 -9.10
C ARG A 330 3.50 9.06 -10.60
N VAL A 331 2.57 8.39 -11.26
CA VAL A 331 2.58 8.18 -12.72
C VAL A 331 2.08 9.43 -13.42
N SER A 332 2.80 9.92 -14.44
CA SER A 332 2.36 11.05 -15.29
C SER A 332 0.95 10.79 -15.85
N TYR A 333 -0.01 11.69 -15.63
CA TYR A 333 -1.38 11.43 -16.04
C TYR A 333 -1.57 11.35 -17.55
N SER A 334 -2.29 10.31 -17.97
CA SER A 334 -3.05 10.25 -19.21
C SER A 334 -4.11 9.16 -19.06
N SER A 335 -5.25 9.32 -19.72
CA SER A 335 -6.33 8.31 -19.71
C SER A 335 -5.81 6.92 -20.10
N CYS A 336 -4.95 6.83 -21.12
CA CYS A 336 -4.34 5.58 -21.56
C CYS A 336 -3.47 4.88 -20.51
N LYS A 337 -2.67 5.62 -19.73
CA LYS A 337 -1.86 5.03 -18.64
C LYS A 337 -2.76 4.61 -17.48
N TYR A 338 -3.70 5.47 -17.11
CA TYR A 338 -4.56 5.27 -15.94
C TYR A 338 -5.66 4.21 -16.15
N SER A 339 -5.97 3.84 -17.40
CA SER A 339 -6.79 2.67 -17.73
C SER A 339 -6.03 1.32 -17.70
N HIS A 340 -4.73 1.32 -17.44
CA HIS A 340 -3.87 0.11 -17.46
C HIS A 340 -3.03 -0.09 -16.18
N LEU A 341 -3.26 0.70 -15.13
CA LEU A 341 -2.67 0.55 -13.80
C LEU A 341 -3.76 0.35 -12.75
N ILE A 342 -3.36 -0.14 -11.57
CA ILE A 342 -4.19 -0.22 -10.36
C ILE A 342 -3.90 0.97 -9.45
N THR A 343 -2.64 1.26 -9.10
CA THR A 343 -2.30 2.40 -8.21
C THR A 343 -1.39 3.45 -8.85
N SER A 344 -1.53 4.70 -8.39
CA SER A 344 -0.58 5.80 -8.55
C SER A 344 -0.67 6.72 -7.33
N HIS A 345 0.48 7.16 -6.80
CA HIS A 345 0.61 7.86 -5.50
C HIS A 345 0.71 9.39 -5.64
N GLN A 346 0.57 10.11 -4.52
CA GLN A 346 0.73 11.56 -4.38
C GLN A 346 -0.35 12.38 -5.11
N PHE A 347 -1.62 12.14 -4.76
CA PHE A 347 -2.80 12.84 -5.28
C PHE A 347 -3.36 13.88 -4.31
N GLN A 348 -3.68 15.06 -4.85
CA GLN A 348 -4.50 16.06 -4.16
C GLN A 348 -5.99 15.85 -4.47
N PRO A 349 -6.92 16.15 -3.54
CA PRO A 349 -8.34 15.82 -3.70
C PRO A 349 -8.99 16.35 -4.99
N SER A 350 -8.73 17.61 -5.33
CA SER A 350 -9.24 18.26 -6.55
C SER A 350 -8.65 17.68 -7.84
N GLU A 351 -7.38 17.24 -7.80
CA GLU A 351 -6.74 16.57 -8.94
C GLU A 351 -7.26 15.14 -9.11
N LEU A 352 -7.52 14.42 -8.01
CA LEU A 352 -8.10 13.08 -8.03
C LEU A 352 -9.47 13.10 -8.74
N ILE A 353 -10.35 14.03 -8.37
CA ILE A 353 -11.65 14.23 -9.00
C ILE A 353 -11.48 14.57 -10.50
N LYS A 354 -10.58 15.50 -10.84
CA LYS A 354 -10.31 15.90 -12.23
C LYS A 354 -9.86 14.73 -13.11
N TYR A 355 -8.88 13.95 -12.66
CA TYR A 355 -8.30 12.84 -13.43
C TYR A 355 -9.19 11.60 -13.45
N TRP A 356 -9.99 11.37 -12.40
CA TRP A 356 -11.03 10.34 -12.39
C TRP A 356 -12.12 10.65 -13.41
N ASN A 357 -12.70 11.85 -13.36
CA ASN A 357 -13.79 12.25 -14.27
C ASN A 357 -13.33 12.22 -15.73
N HIS A 358 -12.13 12.75 -16.03
CA HIS A 358 -11.56 12.68 -17.37
C HIS A 358 -11.25 11.23 -17.81
N LEU A 359 -10.86 10.32 -16.90
CA LEU A 359 -10.68 8.90 -17.23
C LEU A 359 -12.02 8.23 -17.56
N GLN A 360 -13.04 8.42 -16.72
CA GLN A 360 -14.36 7.81 -16.92
C GLN A 360 -15.04 8.33 -18.21
N GLN A 361 -14.96 9.63 -18.49
CA GLN A 361 -15.43 10.22 -19.76
C GLN A 361 -14.73 9.62 -21.00
N ASN A 362 -13.43 9.32 -20.89
CA ASN A 362 -12.63 8.78 -22.01
C ASN A 362 -12.52 7.25 -22.00
N LYS A 363 -13.23 6.53 -21.12
CA LYS A 363 -13.01 5.11 -20.79
C LYS A 363 -12.92 4.18 -21.99
N HIS A 364 -13.84 4.32 -22.95
CA HIS A 364 -13.88 3.52 -24.18
C HIS A 364 -12.81 3.90 -25.21
N ASN A 365 -12.26 5.12 -25.14
CA ASN A 365 -11.31 5.69 -26.11
C ASN A 365 -9.96 6.07 -25.47
N ALA A 366 -9.64 5.52 -24.29
CA ALA A 366 -8.58 6.02 -23.41
C ALA A 366 -7.19 6.13 -24.08
N CYS A 367 -6.88 5.27 -25.05
CA CYS A 367 -5.62 5.27 -25.79
C CYS A 367 -5.68 5.88 -27.20
N ALA A 368 -6.82 6.41 -27.65
CA ALA A 368 -6.98 6.95 -29.01
C ALA A 368 -5.99 8.09 -29.32
N ASN A 369 -5.76 8.99 -28.38
CA ASN A 369 -4.81 10.10 -28.55
C ASN A 369 -3.34 9.62 -28.48
N ALA A 370 -3.04 8.60 -27.67
CA ALA A 370 -1.69 7.99 -27.63
C ALA A 370 -1.31 7.29 -28.95
N ALA A 371 -2.30 6.74 -29.67
CA ALA A 371 -2.10 6.22 -31.02
C ALA A 371 -1.81 7.35 -32.03
N LYS A 372 -2.55 8.47 -31.97
CA LYS A 372 -2.31 9.66 -32.81
C LYS A 372 -0.91 10.27 -32.58
N GLU A 373 -0.47 10.41 -31.33
CA GLU A 373 0.88 10.89 -31.01
C GLU A 373 1.99 9.98 -31.57
N LYS A 374 1.84 8.66 -31.43
CA LYS A 374 2.78 7.69 -32.02
C LYS A 374 2.83 7.81 -33.55
N ALA A 375 1.68 7.91 -34.21
CA ALA A 375 1.59 8.07 -35.66
C ALA A 375 2.23 9.38 -36.15
N GLY A 376 2.00 10.50 -35.45
CA GLY A 376 2.62 11.79 -35.75
C GLY A 376 4.15 11.76 -35.65
N ARG A 377 4.69 11.16 -34.58
CA ARG A 377 6.15 10.97 -34.43
C ARG A 377 6.73 10.04 -35.50
N TYR A 378 5.97 9.04 -35.97
CA TYR A 378 6.41 8.16 -37.04
C TYR A 378 6.40 8.84 -38.43
N ARG A 379 5.49 9.80 -38.67
CA ARG A 379 5.53 10.65 -39.88
C ARG A 379 6.74 11.58 -39.88
N HIS A 380 7.04 12.27 -38.78
CA HIS A 380 8.25 13.12 -38.70
C HIS A 380 9.55 12.33 -38.90
N ARG A 381 9.63 11.07 -38.43
CA ARG A 381 10.76 10.15 -38.67
C ARG A 381 10.79 9.49 -40.07
N LYS A 382 9.96 9.95 -41.00
CA LYS A 382 10.01 9.59 -42.43
C LYS A 382 10.17 10.82 -43.35
N LEU A 383 10.36 12.00 -42.77
CA LEU A 383 10.55 13.28 -43.47
C LEU A 383 11.92 13.92 -43.13
N HIS A 384 12.78 13.13 -42.46
CA HIS A 384 14.20 13.29 -42.18
C HIS A 384 14.84 11.91 -42.30
#